data_AF-A0A4Y7PQB2-F1
#
_entry.id   AF-A0A4Y7PQB2-F1
#
_cell.length_a   1.000
_cell.length_b   1.000
_cell.length_c   1.000
_cell.angle_alpha   90.00
_cell.angle_beta   90.00
_cell.angle_gamma   90.00
#
_symmetry.space_group_name_H-M   'P 1'
#
loop_
_entity.id
_entity.type
_entity.pdbx_description
1 polymer ?
#
loop_
_entity_poly.entity_id
_entity_poly.type
_entity_poly.pdbx_seq_one_letter_code
_entity_poly.pdbx_strand_id
1 'polypeptide(L)'
;MSNSSPDVAALITQASQTQIGIRVIISGTALIFYDYALTFATEISEIWNSKFSGAQALFFLTRYSYMVFSVLYSANNLVQNPSEMVG
;
A
#
# COMPACT_ATOMS: atom_id res chain seq x y z
N MET A 1 -14.18 -41.97 2.44
CA MET A 1 -14.08 -40.72 1.65
C MET A 1 -15.27 -39.84 1.95
N SER A 2 -15.14 -38.89 2.88
CA SER A 2 -16.10 -37.79 3.09
C SER A 2 -15.50 -36.83 4.12
N ASN A 3 -14.76 -35.81 3.68
CA ASN A 3 -14.43 -34.64 4.51
C ASN A 3 -14.43 -33.33 3.69
N SER A 4 -14.89 -33.36 2.44
CA SER A 4 -14.56 -32.34 1.44
C SER A 4 -15.48 -31.12 1.43
N SER A 5 -16.47 -31.00 2.34
CA SER A 5 -17.46 -29.91 2.28
C SER A 5 -17.18 -28.73 3.22
N PRO A 6 -16.91 -28.92 4.53
CA PRO A 6 -16.63 -27.80 5.44
C PRO A 6 -15.25 -27.18 5.19
N ASP A 7 -14.24 -28.00 4.84
CA ASP A 7 -12.88 -27.53 4.57
C ASP A 7 -12.83 -26.65 3.31
N VAL A 8 -13.56 -27.02 2.24
CA VAL A 8 -13.61 -26.22 1.01
C VAL A 8 -14.34 -24.90 1.22
N ALA A 9 -15.45 -24.88 1.97
CA ALA A 9 -16.15 -23.65 2.31
C ALA A 9 -15.29 -22.70 3.16
N ALA A 10 -14.50 -23.23 4.09
CA ALA A 10 -13.55 -22.46 4.88
C ALA A 10 -12.44 -21.83 4.00
N LEU A 11 -11.89 -22.61 3.05
CA LEU A 11 -10.87 -22.12 2.12
C LEU A 11 -11.41 -21.01 1.19
N ILE A 12 -12.63 -21.15 0.67
CA ILE A 12 -13.26 -20.11 -0.17
C ILE A 12 -13.46 -18.82 0.63
N THR A 13 -13.92 -18.95 1.87
CA THR A 13 -14.11 -17.79 2.75
C THR A 13 -12.78 -17.09 3.02
N GLN A 14 -11.72 -17.85 3.29
CA GLN A 14 -10.37 -17.32 3.51
C GLN A 14 -9.84 -16.60 2.26
N ALA A 15 -9.99 -17.19 1.06
CA ALA A 15 -9.58 -16.56 -0.19
C ALA A 15 -10.30 -15.23 -0.45
N SER A 16 -11.62 -15.20 -0.24
CA SER A 16 -12.44 -13.98 -0.40
C SER A 16 -12.00 -12.86 0.56
N GLN A 17 -11.72 -13.20 1.83
CA GLN A 17 -11.22 -12.23 2.80
C GLN A 17 -9.85 -11.65 2.38
N THR A 18 -8.95 -12.50 1.88
CA THR A 18 -7.63 -12.08 1.39
C THR A 18 -7.76 -11.14 0.19
N GLN A 19 -8.62 -11.46 -0.79
CA GLN A 19 -8.86 -10.58 -1.95
C GLN A 19 -9.35 -9.18 -1.54
N ILE A 20 -10.31 -9.12 -0.61
CA ILE A 20 -10.83 -7.85 -0.10
C ILE A 20 -9.71 -7.07 0.58
N GLY A 21 -8.90 -7.74 1.41
CA GLY A 21 -7.74 -7.14 2.07
C GLY A 21 -6.77 -6.49 1.07
N ILE A 22 -6.38 -7.21 0.02
CA ILE A 22 -5.46 -6.70 -1.01
C ILE A 22 -6.06 -5.50 -1.73
N ARG A 23 -7.34 -5.55 -2.13
CA ARG A 23 -8.02 -4.43 -2.79
C ARG A 23 -8.04 -3.18 -1.92
N VAL A 24 -8.33 -3.34 -0.62
CA VAL A 24 -8.34 -2.23 0.34
C VAL A 24 -6.94 -1.63 0.50
N ILE A 25 -5.90 -2.47 0.60
CA ILE A 25 -4.51 -2.03 0.72
C ILE A 25 -4.06 -1.22 -0.52
N ILE A 26 -4.37 -1.70 -1.72
CA ILE A 26 -4.03 -1.01 -2.98
C ILE A 26 -4.79 0.31 -3.08
N SER A 27 -6.09 0.30 -2.78
CA SER A 27 -6.93 1.51 -2.82
C SER A 27 -6.46 2.55 -1.80
N GLY A 28 -6.14 2.12 -0.58
CA GLY A 28 -5.59 2.98 0.47
C GLY A 28 -4.25 3.57 0.07
N THR A 29 -3.36 2.77 -0.54
CA THR A 29 -2.08 3.26 -1.06
C THR A 29 -2.28 4.30 -2.16
N ALA A 30 -3.20 4.08 -3.10
CA ALA A 30 -3.51 5.08 -4.12
C ALA A 30 -4.03 6.39 -3.53
N LEU A 31 -4.86 6.32 -2.48
CA LEU A 31 -5.38 7.50 -1.78
C LEU A 31 -4.27 8.27 -1.07
N ILE A 32 -3.35 7.55 -0.42
CA ILE A 32 -2.16 8.12 0.22
C ILE A 32 -1.30 8.86 -0.84
N PHE A 33 -1.05 8.24 -1.99
CA PHE A 33 -0.32 8.88 -3.10
C PHE A 33 -1.00 10.14 -3.60
N TYR A 34 -2.33 10.15 -3.69
CA TYR A 34 -3.09 11.30 -4.12
C TYR A 34 -2.94 12.48 -3.15
N ASP A 35 -3.03 12.22 -1.84
CA ASP A 35 -2.82 13.24 -0.80
C ASP A 35 -1.39 13.81 -0.84
N TYR A 36 -0.40 12.95 -1.05
CA TYR A 36 0.98 13.38 -1.28
C TYR A 36 1.12 14.21 -2.56
N ALA A 37 0.53 13.81 -3.68
CA ALA A 37 0.62 14.55 -4.94
C ALA A 37 0.04 15.97 -4.82
N LEU A 38 -1.06 16.12 -4.07
CA LEU A 38 -1.67 17.42 -3.82
C LEU A 38 -0.78 18.33 -2.97
N THR A 39 -0.13 17.76 -1.95
CA THR A 39 0.76 18.50 -1.04
C THR A 39 2.16 18.71 -1.62
N PHE A 40 2.56 17.89 -2.58
CA PHE A 40 3.89 17.90 -3.22
C PHE A 40 4.21 19.21 -3.94
N ALA A 41 3.23 19.82 -4.61
CA ALA A 41 3.45 21.11 -5.28
C ALA A 41 3.86 22.21 -4.28
N THR A 42 3.20 22.26 -3.12
CA THR A 42 3.53 23.19 -2.04
C THR A 42 4.87 22.85 -1.41
N GLU A 43 5.18 21.56 -1.23
CA GLU A 43 6.49 21.13 -0.74
C GLU A 43 7.63 21.54 -1.65
N ILE A 44 7.48 21.40 -2.98
CA ILE A 44 8.51 21.82 -3.91
C ILE A 44 8.77 23.33 -3.80
N SER A 45 7.71 24.14 -3.69
CA SER A 45 7.82 25.59 -3.59
C SER A 45 8.50 26.04 -2.29
N GLU A 46 8.08 25.48 -1.15
CA GLU A 46 8.50 25.97 0.18
C GLU A 46 9.73 25.24 0.71
N ILE A 47 9.78 23.93 0.51
CA ILE A 47 10.79 23.06 1.11
C ILE A 47 11.93 22.90 0.12
N TRP A 48 11.69 22.42 -1.10
CA TRP A 48 12.77 22.08 -2.04
C TRP A 48 13.55 23.31 -2.54
N ASN A 49 12.91 24.47 -2.62
CA ASN A 49 13.56 25.72 -3.01
C ASN A 49 14.33 26.40 -1.86
N SER A 50 14.17 25.92 -0.62
CA SER A 50 14.82 26.49 0.56
C SER A 50 16.21 25.87 0.81
N LYS A 51 17.06 26.56 1.57
CA LYS A 51 18.40 26.07 1.93
C LYS A 51 18.30 24.74 2.66
N PHE A 52 18.88 23.71 2.04
CA PHE A 52 18.92 22.34 2.57
C PHE A 52 19.35 22.32 4.04
N SER A 53 18.39 22.04 4.92
CA SER A 53 18.56 21.98 6.38
C SER A 53 18.36 20.56 6.90
N GLY A 54 18.95 20.22 8.05
CA GLY A 54 18.69 18.94 8.72
C GLY A 54 17.22 18.72 9.05
N ALA A 55 16.47 19.80 9.31
CA ALA A 55 15.01 19.76 9.49
C ALA A 55 14.29 19.28 8.22
N GLN A 56 14.81 19.65 7.06
CA GLN A 56 14.31 19.25 5.75
C GLN A 56 14.53 17.76 5.50
N ALA A 57 15.73 17.25 5.81
CA ALA A 57 16.03 15.82 5.73
C ALA A 57 15.14 14.99 6.69
N LEU A 58 14.93 15.46 7.92
CA LEU A 58 14.02 14.83 8.88
C LEU A 58 12.57 14.84 8.38
N PHE A 59 12.13 15.93 7.75
CA PHE A 59 10.81 16.02 7.13
C PHE A 59 10.65 15.00 6.01
N PHE A 60 11.61 14.91 5.09
CA PHE A 60 11.57 13.90 4.03
C PHE A 60 11.58 12.47 4.59
N LEU A 61 12.41 12.21 5.60
CA LEU A 61 12.52 10.88 6.20
C LEU A 61 11.20 10.47 6.87
N THR A 62 10.60 11.33 7.69
CA THR A 62 9.33 11.00 8.35
C THR A 62 8.17 10.95 7.37
N ARG A 63 8.12 11.87 6.41
CA ARG A 63 6.99 11.97 5.49
C ARG A 63 6.99 10.88 4.41
N TYR A 64 8.14 10.54 3.83
CA TYR A 64 8.22 9.58 2.73
C TYR A 64 8.48 8.15 3.21
N SER A 65 8.94 7.93 4.45
CA SER A 65 9.09 6.56 4.99
C SER A 65 7.78 5.79 5.02
N TYR A 66 6.68 6.44 5.45
CA TYR A 66 5.36 5.81 5.46
C TYR A 66 4.85 5.49 4.05
N MET A 67 5.10 6.38 3.09
CA MET A 67 4.76 6.17 1.69
C MET A 67 5.51 4.96 1.12
N VAL A 68 6.83 4.90 1.31
CA VAL A 68 7.67 3.77 0.89
C VAL A 68 7.21 2.48 1.55
N PHE A 69 6.93 2.50 2.85
CA PHE A 69 6.41 1.34 3.57
C PHE A 69 5.08 0.85 2.98
N SER A 70 4.15 1.76 2.70
CA SER A 70 2.83 1.42 2.13
C SER A 70 2.94 0.81 0.72
N VAL A 71 3.85 1.34 -0.12
CA VAL A 71 4.15 0.78 -1.44
C VAL A 71 4.75 -0.61 -1.33
N LEU A 72 5.79 -0.77 -0.50
CA LEU A 72 6.46 -2.05 -0.33
C LEU A 72 5.51 -3.09 0.25
N TYR A 73 4.68 -2.72 1.22
CA TYR A 73 3.66 -3.59 1.78
C TYR A 73 2.66 -4.01 0.70
N SER A 74 2.14 -3.08 -0.09
CA SER A 74 1.24 -3.38 -1.21
C SER A 74 1.89 -4.29 -2.26
N ALA A 75 3.14 -4.02 -2.62
CA ALA A 75 3.90 -4.82 -3.58
C ALA A 75 4.17 -6.24 -3.08
N ASN A 76 4.51 -6.41 -1.79
CA ASN A 76 4.69 -7.73 -1.20
C ASN A 76 3.38 -8.52 -1.19
N ASN A 77 2.26 -7.89 -0.84
CA ASN A 77 0.93 -8.51 -0.91
C ASN A 77 0.58 -8.92 -2.36
N LEU A 78 0.97 -8.11 -3.35
CA LEU A 78 0.75 -8.42 -4.77
C LEU A 78 1.60 -9.62 -5.23
N VAL A 79 2.90 -9.64 -4.89
CA VAL A 79 3.84 -10.69 -5.28
C VAL A 79 3.54 -12.03 -4.60
N GLN A 80 2.95 -12.02 -3.40
CA GLN A 80 2.50 -13.23 -2.72
C GLN A 80 1.18 -13.80 -3.28
N ASN A 81 0.37 -12.99 -3.98
CA ASN A 81 -0.94 -13.41 -4.50
C ASN A 81 -1.09 -13.32 -6.04
N PRO A 82 -0.10 -13.75 -6.85
CA PRO A 82 -0.14 -13.60 -8.31
C PRO A 82 -1.24 -14.45 -8.97
N SER A 83 -1.72 -15.49 -8.27
CA SER A 83 -2.72 -16.44 -8.78
C SER A 83 -4.11 -15.84 -9.02
N GLU A 84 -4.42 -14.68 -8.42
CA GLU A 84 -5.74 -14.04 -8.49
C GLU A 84 -5.83 -12.95 -9.58
N MET A 85 -4.72 -12.65 -10.26
CA MET A 85 -4.65 -11.66 -11.35
C MET A 85 -4.83 -12.25 -12.76
N VAL A 86 -4.77 -13.58 -12.89
CA VAL A 86 -4.94 -14.31 -14.16
C VAL A 86 -6.27 -15.08 -14.11
N GLY A 87 -7.36 -14.36 -13.90
CA GLY A 87 -8.73 -14.87 -13.92
C GLY A 87 -9.61 -14.05 -14.85
#